data_AF-I3RCW5-F1
#
_entry.id   AF-I3RCW5-F1
#
_cell.length_a   1.000
_cell.length_b   1.000
_cell.length_c   1.000
_cell.angle_alpha   90.00
_cell.angle_beta   90.00
_cell.angle_gamma   90.00
#
_symmetry.space_group_name_H-M   'P 1'
#
loop_
_entity.id
_entity.type
_entity.pdbx_description
1 polymer ?
#
loop_
_entity_poly.entity_id
_entity_poly.type
_entity_poly.pdbx_seq_one_letter_code
_entity_poly.pdbx_strand_id
1 'polypeptide(L)'
;MLFPGYIAFSSALRLYGLIEYEPFTIFVATPRKSGEKEIGEYTIKAVALGEKATGMTLKNGIYTSTLAKTFFDCFYKPGYCGSYSKVTKALYEAEKIDWDEFLSYFKRFASDSLCQRTGYILELVKNLGVNVPEDVIEYLRSRVKTWTKLVPTLPSRGRGIREWKLIDNFGKERILGWAYG
;
A
#
# COMPACT_ATOMS: atom_id res chain seq x y z
N MET A 1 15.93 8.12 18.24
CA MET A 1 14.64 8.01 17.51
C MET A 1 13.59 7.51 18.48
N LEU A 2 12.44 8.19 18.59
CA LEU A 2 11.43 7.95 19.64
C LEU A 2 10.79 6.56 19.56
N PHE A 3 10.75 6.01 18.35
CA PHE A 3 10.53 4.60 18.07
C PHE A 3 11.66 4.11 17.16
N PRO A 4 12.29 2.94 17.41
CA PRO A 4 13.28 2.38 16.48
C PRO A 4 12.57 1.88 15.22
N GLY A 5 12.83 2.52 14.07
CA GLY A 5 12.11 2.25 12.84
C GLY A 5 12.53 3.14 11.68
N TYR A 6 11.69 3.21 10.64
CA TYR A 6 11.88 4.06 9.47
C TYR A 6 10.55 4.71 9.06
N ILE A 7 10.61 5.85 8.37
CA ILE A 7 9.42 6.54 7.85
C ILE A 7 8.73 5.65 6.82
N ALA A 8 7.42 5.43 6.97
CA ALA A 8 6.66 4.45 6.19
C ALA A 8 5.28 4.99 5.77
N PHE A 9 4.53 4.18 5.02
CA PHE A 9 3.14 4.46 4.62
C PHE A 9 2.98 5.81 3.90
N SER A 10 1.96 6.62 4.23
CA SER A 10 1.76 7.93 3.61
C SER A 10 2.94 8.87 3.81
N SER A 11 3.62 8.83 4.96
CA SER A 11 4.81 9.65 5.20
C SER A 11 5.95 9.27 4.26
N ALA A 12 6.12 7.99 3.93
CA ALA A 12 7.08 7.57 2.90
C ALA A 12 6.62 8.01 1.51
N LEU A 13 5.34 7.84 1.13
CA LEU A 13 4.81 8.32 -0.15
C LEU A 13 5.10 9.82 -0.34
N ARG A 14 4.98 10.62 0.71
CA ARG A 14 5.34 12.05 0.68
C ARG A 14 6.83 12.28 0.46
N LEU A 15 7.71 11.54 1.14
CA LEU A 15 9.16 11.61 0.88
C LEU A 15 9.53 11.23 -0.56
N TYR A 16 8.68 10.44 -1.24
CA TYR A 16 8.79 10.15 -2.67
C TYR A 16 8.11 11.19 -3.57
N GLY A 17 7.47 12.22 -3.03
CA GLY A 17 6.77 13.25 -3.81
C GLY A 17 5.43 12.79 -4.39
N LEU A 18 4.85 11.69 -3.90
CA LEU A 18 3.66 11.05 -4.48
C LEU A 18 2.35 11.46 -3.82
N ILE A 19 2.40 12.30 -2.79
CA ILE A 19 1.22 12.92 -2.16
C ILE A 19 1.57 14.33 -1.67
N GLU A 20 0.62 15.27 -1.82
CA GLU A 20 0.82 16.69 -1.47
C GLU A 20 0.40 17.04 -0.03
N TYR A 21 -0.63 16.37 0.51
CA TYR A 21 -1.19 16.71 1.83
C TYR A 21 -0.49 15.92 2.94
N GLU A 22 0.18 16.62 3.86
CA GLU A 22 0.71 16.01 5.07
C GLU A 22 -0.35 16.01 6.18
N PRO A 23 -0.78 14.85 6.66
CA PRO A 23 -1.44 14.82 7.95
C PRO A 23 -0.43 15.28 9.02
N PHE A 24 -0.91 15.93 10.08
CA PHE A 24 -0.15 16.13 11.33
C PHE A 24 0.44 14.82 11.89
N THR A 25 0.13 13.66 11.31
CA THR A 25 0.66 12.35 11.68
C THR A 25 1.84 11.90 10.82
N ILE A 26 2.98 11.63 11.46
CA ILE A 26 4.16 10.98 10.85
C ILE A 26 4.10 9.49 11.15
N PHE A 27 4.07 8.66 10.11
CA PHE A 27 4.04 7.20 10.25
C PHE A 27 5.44 6.60 10.25
N VAL A 28 5.70 5.76 11.25
CA VAL A 28 6.95 5.00 11.41
C VAL A 28 6.62 3.51 11.40
N ALA A 29 7.27 2.74 10.53
CA ALA A 29 7.25 1.29 10.65
C ALA A 29 8.31 0.84 11.65
N THR A 30 7.94 -0.05 12.58
CA THR A 30 8.85 -0.58 13.59
C THR A 30 8.74 -2.11 13.69
N PRO A 31 9.86 -2.83 13.93
CA PRO A 31 9.80 -4.26 14.22
C PRO A 31 9.23 -4.55 15.62
N ARG A 32 9.12 -3.54 16.49
CA ARG A 32 8.71 -3.68 17.88
C ARG A 32 7.22 -3.35 18.06
N LYS A 33 6.86 -2.60 19.10
CA LYS A 33 5.48 -2.30 19.48
C LYS A 33 4.97 -1.06 18.76
N SER A 34 3.68 -1.07 18.41
CA SER A 34 2.98 0.13 17.97
C SER A 34 2.90 1.12 19.13
N GLY A 35 2.83 2.40 18.80
CA GLY A 35 2.73 3.47 19.79
C GLY A 35 2.46 4.80 19.11
N GLU A 36 2.11 5.78 19.92
CA GLU A 36 1.80 7.12 19.44
C GLU A 36 2.40 8.13 20.41
N LYS A 37 2.97 9.21 19.86
CA LYS A 37 3.48 10.32 20.66
C LYS A 37 3.29 11.64 19.93
N GLU A 38 2.73 12.60 20.64
CA GLU A 38 2.61 13.99 20.19
C GLU A 38 3.91 14.76 20.47
N ILE A 39 4.32 15.57 19.50
CA ILE A 39 5.47 16.48 19.54
C ILE A 39 5.03 17.78 18.86
N GLY A 40 4.69 18.78 19.68
CA GLY A 40 4.06 20.00 19.16
C GLY A 40 2.73 19.63 18.47
N GLU A 41 2.57 20.09 17.23
CA GLU A 41 1.38 19.79 16.41
C GLU A 41 1.46 18.43 15.71
N TYR A 42 2.60 17.72 15.79
CA TYR A 42 2.79 16.46 15.09
C TYR A 42 2.53 15.25 15.98
N THR A 43 1.86 14.25 15.44
CA THR A 43 1.68 12.93 16.02
C THR A 43 2.62 11.94 15.35
N ILE A 44 3.63 11.42 16.06
CA ILE A 44 4.41 10.28 15.58
C ILE A 44 3.64 9.00 15.89
N LYS A 45 3.22 8.28 14.86
CA LYS A 45 2.50 7.01 14.96
C LYS A 45 3.36 5.85 14.49
N ALA A 46 3.87 5.08 15.44
CA ALA A 46 4.59 3.86 15.19
C ALA A 46 3.65 2.68 14.96
N VAL A 47 3.87 1.96 13.87
CA VAL A 47 3.10 0.77 13.47
C VAL A 47 4.01 -0.44 13.53
N ALA A 48 3.69 -1.37 14.43
CA ALA A 48 4.36 -2.66 14.51
C ALA A 48 4.13 -3.48 13.24
N LEU A 49 5.22 -3.82 12.56
CA LEU A 49 5.23 -4.72 11.41
C LEU A 49 5.98 -6.04 11.69
N GLY A 50 6.66 -6.16 12.84
CA GLY A 50 7.47 -7.33 13.17
C GLY A 50 8.52 -7.58 12.09
N GLU A 51 8.61 -8.81 11.60
CA GLU A 51 9.51 -9.18 10.49
C GLU A 51 9.24 -8.43 9.17
N LYS A 52 8.05 -7.86 9.01
CA LYS A 52 7.69 -7.05 7.83
C LYS A 52 8.28 -5.64 7.90
N ALA A 53 8.88 -5.23 9.03
CA ALA A 53 9.66 -4.00 9.14
C ALA A 53 11.05 -4.20 8.50
N THR A 54 11.08 -4.22 7.17
CA THR A 54 12.27 -4.45 6.34
C THR A 54 12.22 -3.52 5.12
N GLY A 55 13.14 -3.65 4.17
CA GLY A 55 13.16 -2.81 2.97
C GLY A 55 13.45 -1.35 3.29
N MET A 56 14.36 -1.10 4.23
CA MET A 56 14.76 0.23 4.64
C MET A 56 15.87 0.76 3.72
N THR A 57 15.80 2.03 3.38
CA THR A 57 16.80 2.79 2.64
C THR A 57 17.01 4.16 3.27
N LEU A 58 18.06 4.87 2.85
CA LEU A 58 18.35 6.24 3.26
C LEU A 58 18.05 7.18 2.08
N LYS A 59 17.07 8.07 2.25
CA LYS A 59 16.68 9.07 1.25
C LYS A 59 16.78 10.46 1.86
N ASN A 60 17.58 11.34 1.25
CA ASN A 60 17.82 12.71 1.74
C ASN A 60 18.19 12.78 3.23
N GLY A 61 19.00 11.84 3.71
CA GLY A 61 19.39 11.75 5.12
C GLY A 61 18.33 11.18 6.08
N ILE A 62 17.17 10.75 5.56
CA ILE A 62 16.06 10.19 6.34
C ILE A 62 15.92 8.69 6.05
N TYR A 63 15.88 7.86 7.09
CA TYR A 63 15.57 6.44 6.95
C TYR A 63 14.09 6.25 6.60
N THR A 64 13.82 5.60 5.47
CA THR A 64 12.46 5.32 4.97
C THR A 64 12.40 3.96 4.29
N SER A 65 11.21 3.47 3.93
CA SER A 65 11.08 2.29 3.08
C SER A 65 11.53 2.56 1.65
N THR A 66 12.05 1.56 0.94
CA THR A 66 12.14 1.59 -0.52
C THR A 66 10.77 1.89 -1.13
N LEU A 67 10.71 2.36 -2.37
CA LEU A 67 9.44 2.66 -3.02
C LEU A 67 8.57 1.40 -3.15
N ALA A 68 9.18 0.29 -3.55
CA ALA A 68 8.52 -1.02 -3.62
C ALA A 68 7.94 -1.45 -2.27
N LYS A 69 8.72 -1.32 -1.19
CA LYS A 69 8.25 -1.63 0.16
C LYS A 69 7.12 -0.70 0.61
N THR A 70 7.18 0.57 0.24
CA THR A 70 6.14 1.55 0.55
C THR A 70 4.79 1.14 -0.05
N PHE A 71 4.77 0.72 -1.32
CA PHE A 71 3.55 0.22 -1.94
C PHE A 71 3.06 -1.09 -1.32
N PHE A 72 3.95 -2.03 -1.01
CA PHE A 72 3.58 -3.24 -0.27
C PHE A 72 2.89 -2.88 1.07
N ASP A 73 3.48 -1.96 1.83
CA ASP A 73 2.94 -1.53 3.13
C ASP A 73 1.55 -0.87 2.98
N CYS A 74 1.36 -0.09 1.92
CA CYS A 74 0.05 0.48 1.61
C CYS A 74 -1.01 -0.54 1.23
N PHE A 75 -0.66 -1.62 0.54
CA PHE A 75 -1.60 -2.72 0.34
C PHE A 75 -1.83 -3.55 1.60
N TYR A 76 -0.79 -3.76 2.40
CA TYR A 76 -0.85 -4.55 3.62
C TYR A 76 -1.72 -3.87 4.69
N LYS A 77 -1.57 -2.55 4.87
CA LYS A 77 -2.30 -1.74 5.85
C LYS A 77 -2.74 -0.40 5.23
N PRO A 78 -3.74 -0.42 4.33
CA PRO A 78 -4.17 0.76 3.57
C PRO A 78 -4.66 1.92 4.45
N GLY A 79 -5.17 1.63 5.65
CA GLY A 79 -5.60 2.66 6.61
C GLY A 79 -4.50 3.64 7.05
N TYR A 80 -3.22 3.29 6.88
CA TYR A 80 -2.09 4.19 7.14
C TYR A 80 -1.59 4.94 5.90
N CYS A 81 -2.10 4.60 4.70
CA CYS A 81 -1.80 5.30 3.45
C CYS A 81 -2.96 6.17 2.96
N GLY A 82 -4.03 6.28 3.76
CA GLY A 82 -5.27 6.98 3.41
C GLY A 82 -6.29 6.04 2.74
N SER A 83 -6.61 6.28 1.48
CA SER A 83 -7.59 5.49 0.72
C SER A 83 -6.94 4.81 -0.49
N TYR A 84 -7.61 3.81 -1.08
CA TYR A 84 -7.17 3.23 -2.36
C TYR A 84 -7.02 4.29 -3.46
N SER A 85 -7.75 5.40 -3.39
CA SER A 85 -7.60 6.53 -4.30
C SER A 85 -6.20 7.15 -4.23
N LYS A 86 -5.68 7.40 -3.02
CA LYS A 86 -4.31 7.93 -2.85
C LYS A 86 -3.26 6.91 -3.30
N VAL A 87 -3.44 5.64 -2.98
CA VAL A 87 -2.48 4.59 -3.35
C VAL A 87 -2.42 4.39 -4.87
N THR A 88 -3.57 4.39 -5.55
CA THR A 88 -3.61 4.25 -7.02
C THR A 88 -3.09 5.48 -7.74
N LYS A 89 -3.37 6.69 -7.23
CA LYS A 89 -2.76 7.93 -7.75
C LYS A 89 -1.24 7.88 -7.60
N ALA A 90 -0.74 7.50 -6.43
CA ALA A 90 0.69 7.37 -6.18
C ALA A 90 1.35 6.31 -7.09
N LEU A 91 0.68 5.19 -7.37
CA LEU A 91 1.15 4.19 -8.34
C LEU A 91 1.23 4.75 -9.77
N TYR A 92 0.28 5.62 -10.13
CA TYR A 92 0.25 6.26 -11.44
C TYR A 92 1.34 7.32 -11.62
N GLU A 93 1.61 8.10 -10.58
CA GLU A 93 2.65 9.15 -10.59
C GLU A 93 4.07 8.61 -10.36
N ALA A 94 4.21 7.38 -9.88
CA ALA A 94 5.52 6.79 -9.63
C ALA A 94 6.27 6.49 -10.94
N GLU A 95 7.43 7.10 -11.13
CA GLU A 95 8.24 6.93 -12.34
C GLU A 95 8.76 5.50 -12.52
N LYS A 96 9.33 4.90 -11.47
CA LYS A 96 9.93 3.57 -11.52
C LYS A 96 9.77 2.83 -10.20
N ILE A 97 9.07 1.71 -10.24
CA ILE A 97 8.92 0.77 -9.13
C ILE A 97 9.79 -0.45 -9.42
N ASP A 98 10.57 -0.87 -8.42
CA ASP A 98 11.23 -2.18 -8.46
C ASP A 98 10.18 -3.27 -8.18
N TRP A 99 9.67 -3.84 -9.27
CA TRP A 99 8.61 -4.85 -9.21
C TRP A 99 9.09 -6.20 -8.68
N ASP A 100 10.37 -6.53 -8.85
CA ASP A 100 10.97 -7.73 -8.29
C ASP A 100 11.03 -7.64 -6.76
N GLU A 101 11.49 -6.49 -6.25
CA GLU A 101 11.48 -6.20 -4.81
C GLU A 101 10.04 -6.20 -4.28
N PHE A 102 9.12 -5.53 -4.97
CA PHE A 102 7.70 -5.49 -4.59
C PHE A 102 7.13 -6.91 -4.45
N LEU A 103 7.33 -7.74 -5.48
CA LEU A 103 6.82 -9.11 -5.53
C LEU A 103 7.45 -9.99 -4.45
N SER A 104 8.72 -9.75 -4.10
CA SER A 104 9.40 -10.47 -3.02
C SER A 104 8.68 -10.34 -1.67
N TYR A 105 8.10 -9.16 -1.37
CA TYR A 105 7.32 -8.96 -0.15
C TYR A 105 6.00 -9.72 -0.19
N PHE A 106 5.33 -9.79 -1.35
CA PHE A 106 4.12 -10.62 -1.48
C PHE A 106 4.41 -12.11 -1.33
N LYS A 107 5.52 -12.59 -1.93
CA LYS A 107 5.99 -13.98 -1.78
C LYS A 107 6.25 -14.34 -0.32
N ARG A 108 6.87 -13.44 0.43
CA ARG A 108 7.29 -13.71 1.82
C ARG A 108 6.18 -13.49 2.84
N PHE A 109 5.32 -12.49 2.64
CA PHE A 109 4.49 -11.95 3.73
C PHE A 109 2.98 -11.89 3.45
N ALA A 110 2.55 -12.00 2.19
CA ALA A 110 1.15 -11.80 1.84
C ALA A 110 0.30 -13.06 2.05
N SER A 111 -0.93 -12.84 2.52
CA SER A 111 -1.99 -13.84 2.45
C SER A 111 -2.56 -13.91 1.03
N ASP A 112 -3.25 -15.01 0.72
CA ASP A 112 -3.98 -15.18 -0.55
C ASP A 112 -4.96 -14.02 -0.78
N SER A 113 -5.71 -13.64 0.26
CA SER A 113 -6.65 -12.50 0.21
C SER A 113 -5.97 -11.14 0.01
N LEU A 114 -4.73 -10.95 0.44
CA LEU A 114 -3.98 -9.74 0.15
C LEU A 114 -3.54 -9.73 -1.31
N CYS A 115 -3.03 -10.85 -1.83
CA CYS A 115 -2.68 -10.99 -3.24
C CYS A 115 -3.88 -10.71 -4.15
N GLN A 116 -5.06 -11.26 -3.83
CA GLN A 116 -6.30 -11.02 -4.58
C GLN A 116 -6.70 -9.53 -4.61
N ARG A 117 -6.65 -8.84 -3.47
CA ARG A 117 -6.97 -7.41 -3.36
C ARG A 117 -5.99 -6.55 -4.14
N THR A 118 -4.69 -6.81 -3.98
CA THR A 118 -3.65 -6.08 -4.68
C THR A 118 -3.73 -6.30 -6.18
N GLY A 119 -3.89 -7.55 -6.62
CA GLY A 119 -3.97 -7.90 -8.04
C GLY A 119 -5.08 -7.16 -8.77
N TYR A 120 -6.28 -7.11 -8.18
CA TYR A 120 -7.39 -6.30 -8.72
C TYR A 120 -7.03 -4.82 -8.83
N ILE A 121 -6.45 -4.22 -7.79
CA ILE A 121 -6.05 -2.81 -7.83
C ILE A 121 -4.96 -2.55 -8.88
N LEU A 122 -3.98 -3.45 -9.01
CA LEU A 122 -2.92 -3.33 -10.00
C LEU A 122 -3.45 -3.45 -11.43
N GLU A 123 -4.43 -4.32 -11.70
CA GLU A 123 -5.12 -4.35 -13.00
C GLU A 123 -5.85 -3.04 -13.29
N LEU A 124 -6.50 -2.44 -12.30
CA LEU A 124 -7.20 -1.16 -12.48
C LEU A 124 -6.24 -0.06 -12.92
N VAL A 125 -5.07 0.08 -12.28
CA VAL A 125 -4.08 1.10 -12.66
C VAL A 125 -3.31 0.73 -13.93
N LYS A 126 -3.10 -0.57 -14.20
CA LYS A 126 -2.52 -1.04 -15.48
C LYS A 126 -3.38 -0.61 -16.66
N ASN A 127 -4.71 -0.69 -16.53
CA ASN A 127 -5.66 -0.20 -17.53
C ASN A 127 -5.63 1.34 -17.72
N LEU A 128 -5.01 2.08 -16.80
CA LEU A 128 -4.76 3.52 -16.92
C LEU A 128 -3.37 3.85 -17.47
N GLY A 129 -2.56 2.84 -17.83
CA GLY A 129 -1.23 3.03 -18.41
C GLY A 129 -0.06 2.84 -17.45
N VAL A 130 -0.30 2.45 -16.19
CA VAL A 130 0.80 2.07 -15.28
C VAL A 130 1.46 0.79 -15.79
N ASN A 131 2.77 0.84 -16.00
CA ASN A 131 3.54 -0.31 -16.48
C ASN A 131 3.75 -1.34 -15.35
N VAL A 132 2.71 -2.15 -15.07
CA VAL A 132 2.78 -3.29 -14.16
C VAL A 132 3.17 -4.54 -14.97
N PRO A 133 4.32 -5.17 -14.66
CA PRO A 133 4.76 -6.40 -15.30
C PRO A 133 3.72 -7.52 -15.21
N GLU A 134 3.60 -8.32 -16.26
CA GLU A 134 2.58 -9.38 -16.31
C GLU A 134 2.86 -10.49 -15.29
N ASP A 135 4.13 -10.82 -15.05
CA ASP A 135 4.54 -11.84 -14.07
C ASP A 135 4.12 -11.48 -12.63
N VAL A 136 4.09 -10.19 -12.29
CA VAL A 136 3.51 -9.70 -11.02
C VAL A 136 2.02 -10.03 -10.95
N ILE A 137 1.26 -9.73 -12.01
CA ILE A 137 -0.19 -10.01 -12.07
C ILE A 137 -0.45 -11.52 -12.02
N GLU A 138 0.30 -12.30 -12.79
CA GLU A 138 0.21 -13.77 -12.83
C GLU A 138 0.50 -14.39 -11.47
N TYR A 139 1.56 -13.95 -10.79
CA TYR A 139 1.86 -14.42 -9.44
C TYR A 139 0.69 -14.12 -8.50
N LEU A 140 0.17 -12.89 -8.49
CA LEU A 140 -0.95 -12.52 -7.61
C LEU A 140 -2.21 -13.32 -7.95
N ARG A 141 -2.46 -13.57 -9.25
CA ARG A 141 -3.60 -14.36 -9.75
C ARG A 141 -3.48 -15.84 -9.37
N SER A 142 -2.27 -16.40 -9.32
CA SER A 142 -2.05 -17.79 -8.85
C SER A 142 -2.45 -18.01 -7.38
N ARG A 143 -2.62 -16.92 -6.61
CA ARG A 143 -3.05 -16.95 -5.20
C ARG A 143 -4.56 -16.80 -5.03
N VAL A 144 -5.34 -16.72 -6.10
CA VAL A 144 -6.81 -16.61 -6.05
C VAL A 144 -7.43 -17.93 -5.58
N LYS A 145 -7.92 -17.97 -4.32
CA LYS A 145 -8.54 -19.19 -3.74
C LYS A 145 -10.04 -19.05 -3.49
N THR A 146 -10.42 -18.22 -2.54
CA THR A 146 -11.80 -18.05 -2.07
C THR A 146 -12.27 -16.61 -2.25
N TRP A 147 -13.58 -16.39 -2.14
CA TRP A 147 -14.12 -15.04 -2.22
C TRP A 147 -13.64 -14.17 -1.05
N THR A 148 -13.21 -12.95 -1.35
CA THR A 148 -12.81 -11.96 -0.34
C THR A 148 -13.39 -10.58 -0.64
N LYS A 149 -13.36 -9.67 0.34
CA LYS A 149 -13.80 -8.27 0.18
C LYS A 149 -12.60 -7.38 -0.09
N LEU A 150 -12.74 -6.38 -0.96
CA LEU A 150 -11.68 -5.40 -1.20
C LEU A 150 -11.31 -4.61 0.06
N VAL A 151 -12.32 -4.18 0.81
CA VAL A 151 -12.18 -3.56 2.13
C VAL A 151 -12.79 -4.48 3.18
N PRO A 152 -11.98 -5.21 3.97
CA PRO A 152 -12.48 -6.18 4.94
C PRO A 152 -13.41 -5.59 6.00
N THR A 153 -13.23 -4.31 6.35
CA THR A 153 -14.02 -3.62 7.38
C THR A 153 -15.36 -3.10 6.88
N LEU A 154 -15.60 -3.04 5.56
CA LEU A 154 -16.87 -2.60 4.99
C LEU A 154 -17.85 -3.78 4.82
N PRO A 155 -19.17 -3.54 4.78
CA PRO A 155 -20.16 -4.56 4.46
C PRO A 155 -19.88 -5.29 3.14
N SER A 156 -20.37 -6.52 3.01
CA SER A 156 -20.23 -7.31 1.79
C SER A 156 -21.26 -6.91 0.73
N ARG A 157 -21.21 -5.65 0.29
CA ARG A 157 -22.12 -5.06 -0.71
C ARG A 157 -21.31 -4.39 -1.80
N GLY A 158 -21.52 -4.78 -3.05
CA GLY A 158 -20.76 -4.24 -4.18
C GLY A 158 -20.67 -5.21 -5.35
N ARG A 159 -19.76 -4.91 -6.29
CA ARG A 159 -19.60 -5.69 -7.53
C ARG A 159 -18.71 -6.91 -7.29
N GLY A 160 -19.15 -8.07 -7.74
CA GLY A 160 -18.30 -9.27 -7.79
C GLY A 160 -17.36 -9.26 -8.99
N ILE A 161 -16.07 -9.43 -8.75
CA ILE A 161 -15.00 -9.57 -9.74
C ILE A 161 -14.57 -11.03 -9.72
N ARG A 162 -15.01 -11.80 -10.71
CA ARG A 162 -14.91 -13.28 -10.71
C ARG A 162 -13.47 -13.74 -10.85
N GLU A 163 -12.71 -13.05 -11.68
CA GLU A 163 -11.30 -13.30 -12.00
C GLU A 163 -10.44 -13.28 -10.73
N TRP A 164 -10.77 -12.37 -9.80
CA TRP A 164 -10.08 -12.21 -8.52
C TRP A 164 -10.78 -12.88 -7.34
N LYS A 165 -11.95 -13.50 -7.57
CA LYS A 165 -12.89 -13.91 -6.50
C LYS A 165 -12.98 -12.81 -5.43
N LEU A 166 -13.29 -11.59 -5.86
CA LEU A 166 -13.24 -10.39 -5.03
C LEU A 166 -14.55 -9.62 -5.10
N ILE A 167 -15.09 -9.20 -3.97
CA ILE A 167 -16.20 -8.25 -3.91
C ILE A 167 -15.60 -6.86 -3.77
N ASP A 168 -15.71 -6.06 -4.84
CA ASP A 168 -15.44 -4.63 -4.79
C ASP A 168 -16.56 -3.92 -4.02
N ASN A 169 -16.39 -3.90 -2.70
CA ASN A 169 -17.27 -3.23 -1.75
C ASN A 169 -16.82 -1.80 -1.40
N PHE A 170 -15.98 -1.20 -2.24
CA PHE A 170 -15.54 0.19 -2.11
C PHE A 170 -15.98 1.02 -3.32
N GLY A 171 -15.92 0.43 -4.52
CA GLY A 171 -16.37 1.00 -5.78
C GLY A 171 -15.23 1.56 -6.61
N LYS A 172 -15.05 1.05 -7.84
CA LYS A 172 -14.06 1.53 -8.82
C LYS A 172 -14.01 3.05 -8.96
N GLU A 173 -15.16 3.73 -8.99
CA GLU A 173 -15.22 5.21 -9.09
C GLU A 173 -14.51 5.91 -7.93
N ARG A 174 -14.55 5.34 -6.71
CA ARG A 174 -13.83 5.90 -5.56
C ARG A 174 -12.36 5.51 -5.57
N ILE A 175 -12.01 4.36 -6.14
CA ILE A 175 -10.63 3.91 -6.30
C ILE A 175 -9.92 4.80 -7.31
N LEU A 176 -10.53 5.08 -8.46
CA LEU A 176 -9.94 5.81 -9.57
C LEU A 176 -10.46 7.24 -9.71
N GLY A 177 -11.10 7.79 -8.67
CA GLY A 177 -11.76 9.11 -8.76
C GLY A 177 -10.82 10.26 -9.10
N TRP A 178 -9.52 10.10 -8.90
CA TRP A 178 -8.49 11.08 -9.31
C TRP A 178 -8.19 11.06 -10.82
N ALA A 179 -8.56 10.00 -11.55
CA ALA A 179 -8.25 9.82 -12.97
C ALA A 179 -9.34 10.38 -13.91
N TYR A 180 -10.52 10.71 -13.36
CA TYR A 180 -11.69 11.18 -14.11
C TYR A 180 -12.17 12.56 -13.66
N GLY A 181 -11.32 13.29 -12.92
CA GLY A 181 -11.59 14.63 -12.38
C GLY A 181 -10.71 15.71 -12.99
#